data_AF-A0A2M6WC61-F1
#
_entry.id   AF-A0A2M6WC61-F1
#
_cell.length_a   1.000
_cell.length_b   1.000
_cell.length_c   1.000
_cell.angle_alpha   90.00
_cell.angle_beta   90.00
_cell.angle_gamma   90.00
#
_symmetry.space_group_name_H-M   'P 1'
#
loop_
_entity.id
_entity.type
_entity.pdbx_description
1 polymer ?
#
loop_
_entity_poly.entity_id
_entity_poly.type
_entity_poly.pdbx_seq_one_letter_code
_entity_poly.pdbx_strand_id
1 'polypeptide(L)'
;MINKTSIIRELSLTILAIILLLLLINPLHLWMPSQLQMYLVLVLVLAVLILGLFFIREKVQDEREAQHRSFAGRIAFLSGSLIALIGIVIQSLNHNLDTWLLLTLGVMVAAKFLARFYSDSHH
;
A
#
# COMPACT_ATOMS: atom_id res chain seq x y z
N MET A 1 -19.95 -12.91 -0.99
CA MET A 1 -20.54 -11.55 -1.07
C MET A 1 -19.66 -10.59 -0.29
N ILE A 2 -18.86 -9.80 -1.00
CA ILE A 2 -18.04 -8.74 -0.41
C ILE A 2 -18.96 -7.53 -0.18
N ASN A 3 -18.98 -6.98 1.04
CA ASN A 3 -19.82 -5.83 1.35
C ASN A 3 -19.26 -4.58 0.69
N LYS A 4 -20.11 -3.83 -0.03
CA LYS A 4 -19.77 -2.56 -0.72
C LYS A 4 -19.05 -1.54 0.18
N THR A 5 -19.33 -1.57 1.49
CA THR A 5 -18.65 -0.75 2.50
C THR A 5 -17.18 -1.09 2.71
N SER A 6 -16.76 -2.33 2.48
CA SER A 6 -15.35 -2.75 2.59
C SER A 6 -14.49 -2.20 1.45
N ILE A 7 -15.00 -2.22 0.22
CA ILE A 7 -14.32 -1.68 -0.96
C ILE A 7 -14.14 -0.17 -0.84
N ILE A 8 -15.16 0.56 -0.36
CA ILE A 8 -15.06 2.01 -0.14
C ILE A 8 -13.97 2.34 0.90
N ARG A 9 -13.87 1.55 1.99
CA ARG A 9 -12.83 1.75 3.01
C ARG A 9 -11.44 1.53 2.44
N GLU A 10 -11.24 0.48 1.67
CA GLU A 10 -9.95 0.18 1.04
C GLU A 10 -9.57 1.20 -0.02
N LEU A 11 -10.53 1.67 -0.82
CA LEU A 11 -10.31 2.77 -1.76
C LEU A 11 -9.85 4.03 -1.02
N SER A 12 -10.52 4.39 0.09
CA SER A 12 -10.13 5.55 0.88
C SER A 12 -8.72 5.41 1.48
N LEU A 13 -8.36 4.22 1.97
CA LEU A 13 -7.02 3.94 2.49
C LEU A 13 -5.95 3.93 1.39
N THR A 14 -6.28 3.44 0.20
CA THR A 14 -5.37 3.43 -0.97
C THR A 14 -5.10 4.86 -1.42
N ILE A 15 -6.15 5.69 -1.54
CA ILE A 15 -6.02 7.12 -1.86
C ILE A 15 -5.19 7.83 -0.79
N LEU A 16 -5.46 7.58 0.48
CA LEU A 16 -4.67 8.15 1.58
C LEU A 16 -3.19 7.79 1.47
N ALA A 17 -2.86 6.52 1.21
CA ALA A 17 -1.48 6.07 1.03
C ALA A 17 -0.79 6.76 -0.16
N ILE A 18 -1.49 6.91 -1.30
CA ILE A 18 -0.96 7.62 -2.47
C ILE A 18 -0.70 9.09 -2.15
N ILE A 19 -1.63 9.77 -1.48
CA ILE A 19 -1.45 11.18 -1.07
C ILE A 19 -0.24 11.31 -0.15
N LEU A 20 -0.07 10.42 0.82
CA LEU A 20 1.08 10.43 1.73
C LEU A 20 2.40 10.24 0.97
N LEU A 21 2.45 9.32 0.00
CA LEU A 21 3.62 9.11 -0.85
C LEU A 21 3.96 10.36 -1.67
N LEU A 22 2.97 11.01 -2.28
CA LEU A 22 3.17 12.26 -3.03
C LEU A 22 3.69 13.38 -2.12
N LEU A 23 3.19 13.46 -0.90
CA LEU A 23 3.62 14.46 0.08
C LEU A 23 5.07 14.19 0.54
N LEU A 24 5.47 12.92 0.66
CA LEU A 24 6.84 12.48 0.96
C LEU A 24 7.83 12.75 -0.18
N ILE A 25 7.41 12.63 -1.44
CA ILE A 25 8.23 13.00 -2.61
C ILE A 25 8.50 14.52 -2.61
N ASN A 26 7.62 15.31 -1.99
CA ASN A 26 7.74 16.76 -1.88
C ASN A 26 8.09 17.45 -3.22
N PRO A 27 7.33 17.20 -4.31
CA PRO A 27 7.66 17.72 -5.64
C PRO A 27 7.67 19.26 -5.69
N LEU A 28 6.87 19.89 -4.82
CA LEU A 28 6.72 21.34 -4.73
C LEU A 28 7.70 21.98 -3.71
N HIS A 29 8.59 21.18 -3.07
CA HIS A 29 9.55 21.63 -2.05
C HIS A 29 8.93 22.50 -0.93
N LEU A 30 7.66 22.28 -0.60
CA LEU A 30 6.87 23.17 0.26
C LEU A 30 7.28 23.13 1.74
N TRP A 31 8.00 22.08 2.14
CA TRP A 31 8.35 21.80 3.53
C TRP A 31 9.81 21.35 3.62
N MET A 32 10.53 21.82 4.64
CA MET A 32 11.87 21.32 4.95
C MET A 32 11.81 19.99 5.73
N PRO A 33 12.76 19.07 5.47
CA PRO A 33 12.79 17.76 6.11
C PRO A 33 13.44 17.86 7.49
N SER A 34 12.66 18.02 8.56
CA SER A 34 13.25 17.95 9.91
C SER A 34 12.38 17.37 11.02
N GLN A 35 11.05 17.37 10.93
CA GLN A 35 10.18 16.67 11.91
C GLN A 35 8.88 16.14 11.27
N LEU A 36 8.26 16.93 10.39
CA LEU A 36 7.02 16.57 9.69
C LEU A 36 7.17 15.30 8.86
N GLN A 37 8.32 15.12 8.18
CA GLN A 37 8.63 13.91 7.40
C GLN A 37 8.58 12.63 8.24
N MET A 38 9.09 12.65 9.47
CA MET A 38 9.08 11.48 10.36
C MET A 38 7.65 11.05 10.70
N TYR A 39 6.77 12.02 10.98
CA TYR A 39 5.36 11.74 11.24
C TYR A 39 4.64 11.20 10.00
N LEU A 40 4.92 11.74 8.81
CA LEU A 40 4.36 11.22 7.56
C LEU A 40 4.78 9.78 7.28
N VAL A 41 6.05 9.44 7.50
CA VAL A 41 6.52 8.05 7.35
C VAL A 41 5.80 7.13 8.32
N LEU A 42 5.63 7.54 9.58
CA LEU A 42 4.89 6.75 10.57
C LEU A 42 3.43 6.51 10.12
N VAL A 43 2.74 7.55 9.68
CA VAL A 43 1.34 7.43 9.20
C VAL A 43 1.28 6.55 7.95
N LEU A 44 2.24 6.68 7.03
CA LEU A 44 2.34 5.83 5.84
C LEU A 44 2.53 4.35 6.21
N VAL A 45 3.44 4.06 7.14
CA VAL A 45 3.67 2.69 7.64
C VAL A 45 2.37 2.11 8.19
N LEU A 46 1.68 2.85 9.07
CA LEU A 46 0.41 2.39 9.65
C LEU A 46 -0.66 2.17 8.56
N ALA A 47 -0.78 3.10 7.60
CA ALA A 47 -1.75 2.98 6.51
C ALA A 47 -1.52 1.72 5.66
N VAL A 48 -0.26 1.44 5.29
CA VAL A 48 0.10 0.28 4.48
C VAL A 48 -0.08 -1.03 5.25
N LEU A 49 0.27 -1.05 6.55
CA LEU A 49 0.03 -2.23 7.40
C LEU A 49 -1.47 -2.53 7.54
N ILE A 50 -2.30 -1.50 7.75
CA ILE A 50 -3.76 -1.64 7.81
C ILE A 50 -4.28 -2.17 6.46
N LEU A 51 -3.84 -1.62 5.33
CA LEU A 51 -4.19 -2.13 3.99
C LEU A 51 -3.81 -3.61 3.83
N GLY A 52 -2.62 -4.00 4.29
CA GLY A 52 -2.18 -5.40 4.28
C GLY A 52 -3.12 -6.32 5.04
N LEU A 53 -3.61 -5.90 6.22
CA LEU A 53 -4.58 -6.66 7.01
C LEU A 53 -5.92 -6.84 6.27
N PHE A 54 -6.39 -5.82 5.54
CA PHE A 54 -7.60 -5.94 4.71
C PHE A 54 -7.41 -6.96 3.59
N PHE A 55 -6.26 -6.96 2.91
CA PHE A 55 -5.98 -7.90 1.82
C PHE A 55 -5.84 -9.36 2.29
N ILE A 56 -5.44 -9.61 3.54
CA ILE A 56 -5.38 -10.98 4.08
C ILE A 56 -6.77 -11.58 4.30
N ARG A 57 -7.76 -10.76 4.68
CA ARG A 57 -9.10 -11.23 5.10
C ARG A 57 -10.01 -11.67 3.96
N GLU A 58 -9.55 -11.57 2.72
CA GLU A 58 -10.34 -11.90 1.54
C GLU A 58 -10.55 -13.43 1.43
N LYS A 59 -11.81 -13.88 1.35
CA LYS A 59 -12.16 -15.30 1.17
C LYS A 59 -12.36 -15.62 -0.31
N VAL A 60 -11.64 -16.61 -0.83
CA VAL A 60 -11.84 -17.13 -2.19
C VAL A 60 -12.82 -18.30 -2.14
N GLN A 61 -13.85 -18.25 -2.98
CA GLN A 61 -14.82 -19.33 -3.16
C GLN A 61 -14.20 -20.45 -4.02
N ASP A 62 -13.84 -21.53 -3.32
CA ASP A 62 -13.81 -22.95 -3.70
C ASP A 62 -13.39 -23.44 -5.10
N GLU A 63 -12.40 -22.78 -5.73
CA GLU A 63 -11.55 -23.43 -6.72
C GLU A 63 -10.12 -23.54 -6.17
N ARG A 64 -9.64 -24.76 -5.90
CA ARG A 64 -8.34 -25.02 -5.26
C ARG A 64 -7.19 -24.23 -5.90
N GLU A 65 -7.16 -24.15 -7.23
CA GLU A 65 -6.17 -23.38 -7.95
C GLU A 65 -6.31 -21.86 -7.74
N ALA A 66 -7.53 -21.33 -7.70
CA ALA A 66 -7.78 -19.91 -7.43
C ALA A 66 -7.33 -19.53 -6.02
N GLN A 67 -7.51 -20.42 -5.04
CA GLN A 67 -7.02 -20.22 -3.68
C GLN A 67 -5.50 -20.10 -3.64
N HIS A 68 -4.75 -21.03 -4.26
CA HIS A 68 -3.29 -20.98 -4.29
C HIS A 68 -2.76 -19.73 -5.01
N ARG A 69 -3.35 -19.36 -6.16
CA ARG A 69 -2.99 -18.13 -6.89
C ARG A 69 -3.23 -16.87 -6.05
N SER A 70 -4.38 -16.79 -5.37
CA SER A 70 -4.70 -15.65 -4.50
C SER A 70 -3.75 -15.55 -3.30
N PHE A 71 -3.38 -16.69 -2.71
CA PHE A 71 -2.50 -16.73 -1.56
C PHE A 71 -1.09 -16.28 -1.94
N ALA A 72 -0.53 -16.82 -3.02
CA ALA A 72 0.76 -16.40 -3.55
C ALA A 72 0.78 -14.88 -3.85
N GLY A 73 -0.27 -14.36 -4.50
CA GLY A 73 -0.39 -12.93 -4.80
C GLY A 73 -0.58 -12.03 -3.57
N ARG A 74 -1.08 -12.56 -2.44
CA ARG A 74 -1.14 -11.82 -1.17
C ARG A 74 0.21 -11.81 -0.47
N ILE A 75 0.87 -12.96 -0.39
CA ILE A 75 2.19 -13.08 0.21
C ILE A 75 3.21 -12.21 -0.53
N ALA A 76 3.21 -12.22 -1.87
CA ALA A 76 4.10 -11.38 -2.67
C ALA A 76 3.87 -9.87 -2.43
N PHE A 77 2.61 -9.44 -2.31
CA PHE A 77 2.30 -8.05 -2.00
C PHE A 77 2.78 -7.67 -0.59
N LEU A 78 2.51 -8.52 0.41
CA LEU A 78 2.88 -8.26 1.80
C LEU A 78 4.40 -8.25 1.98
N SER A 79 5.12 -9.22 1.42
CA SER A 79 6.58 -9.27 1.54
C SER A 79 7.23 -8.08 0.85
N GLY A 80 6.82 -7.75 -0.38
CA GLY A 80 7.39 -6.63 -1.12
C GLY A 80 7.05 -5.27 -0.49
N SER A 81 5.80 -5.07 -0.03
CA SER A 81 5.43 -3.83 0.66
C SER A 81 6.14 -3.68 2.01
N LEU A 82 6.34 -4.78 2.75
CA LEU A 82 7.08 -4.76 4.02
C LEU A 82 8.55 -4.39 3.81
N ILE A 83 9.21 -4.99 2.80
CA ILE A 83 10.60 -4.66 2.46
C ILE A 83 10.72 -3.20 2.03
N ALA A 84 9.80 -2.72 1.18
CA ALA A 84 9.78 -1.31 0.76
C ALA A 84 9.58 -0.37 1.95
N LEU A 85 8.66 -0.67 2.87
CA LEU A 85 8.45 0.09 4.10
C LEU A 85 9.69 0.15 4.98
N ILE A 86 10.36 -0.99 5.20
CA ILE A 86 11.61 -1.04 5.98
C ILE A 86 12.67 -0.14 5.33
N GLY A 87 12.82 -0.21 4.00
CA GLY A 87 13.73 0.67 3.27
C GLY A 87 13.40 2.15 3.44
N ILE A 88 12.12 2.53 3.35
CA ILE A 88 11.66 3.92 3.53
C ILE A 88 11.99 4.40 4.94
N VAL A 89 11.75 3.57 5.96
CA VAL A 89 12.07 3.92 7.36
C VAL A 89 13.57 4.17 7.52
N ILE A 90 14.42 3.25 7.05
CA ILE A 90 15.88 3.37 7.16
C ILE A 90 16.38 4.62 6.40
N GLN A 91 15.90 4.83 5.18
CA GLN A 91 16.27 5.99 4.36
C GLN A 91 15.77 7.31 4.96
N SER A 92 14.58 7.32 5.56
CA SER A 92 14.02 8.50 6.22
C SER A 92 14.84 8.91 7.44
N LEU A 93 15.35 7.95 8.22
CA LEU A 93 16.22 8.25 9.36
C LEU A 93 17.54 8.89 8.92
N ASN A 94 18.03 8.52 7.73
CA ASN A 94 19.22 9.11 7.11
C ASN A 94 18.92 10.43 6.35
N HIS A 95 17.68 10.93 6.40
CA HIS A 95 17.22 12.11 5.66
C HIS A 95 17.50 12.05 4.15
N ASN A 96 17.65 10.84 3.59
CA ASN A 96 17.94 10.61 2.18
C ASN A 96 16.92 9.61 1.63
N LEU A 97 15.70 10.11 1.40
CA LEU A 97 14.62 9.32 0.84
C LEU A 97 14.77 9.19 -0.67
N ASP A 98 14.90 7.95 -1.14
CA ASP A 98 14.89 7.64 -2.56
C ASP A 98 13.46 7.69 -3.11
N THR A 99 13.26 8.53 -4.12
CA THR A 99 11.97 8.68 -4.80
C THR A 99 11.54 7.36 -5.47
N TRP A 100 12.50 6.55 -5.97
CA TRP A 100 12.18 5.26 -6.59
C TRP A 100 11.56 4.27 -5.62
N LEU A 101 11.96 4.30 -4.35
CA LEU A 101 11.40 3.42 -3.33
C LEU A 101 9.95 3.80 -3.00
N LEU A 102 9.67 5.11 -2.93
CA LEU A 102 8.32 5.65 -2.74
C LEU A 102 7.42 5.32 -3.94
N LEU A 103 7.93 5.48 -5.17
CA LEU A 103 7.21 5.12 -6.40
C LEU A 103 6.93 3.62 -6.47
N THR A 104 7.89 2.78 -6.09
CA THR A 104 7.71 1.32 -6.07
C THR A 104 6.55 0.92 -5.17
N LEU A 105 6.54 1.44 -3.93
CA LEU A 105 5.45 1.17 -3.00
C LEU A 105 4.10 1.70 -3.52
N GLY A 106 4.08 2.90 -4.10
CA GLY A 106 2.88 3.50 -4.68
C GLY A 106 2.30 2.69 -5.84
N VAL A 107 3.15 2.27 -6.77
CA VAL A 107 2.75 1.43 -7.91
C VAL A 107 2.23 0.07 -7.44
N MET A 108 2.90 -0.56 -6.48
CA MET A 108 2.43 -1.84 -5.91
C MET A 108 1.06 -1.73 -5.27
N VAL A 109 0.83 -0.69 -4.45
CA VAL A 109 -0.45 -0.45 -3.77
C VAL A 109 -1.55 -0.16 -4.79
N ALA A 110 -1.28 0.71 -5.78
CA ALA A 110 -2.23 1.00 -6.85
C ALA A 110 -2.56 -0.23 -7.69
N ALA A 111 -1.55 -1.00 -8.11
CA ALA A 111 -1.73 -2.21 -8.91
C ALA A 111 -2.56 -3.26 -8.16
N LYS A 112 -2.30 -3.47 -6.86
CA LYS A 112 -3.06 -4.41 -6.04
C LYS A 112 -4.54 -4.00 -5.91
N PHE A 113 -4.78 -2.71 -5.70
CA PHE A 113 -6.14 -2.16 -5.65
C PHE A 113 -6.87 -2.32 -6.98
N LEU A 114 -6.23 -1.97 -8.11
CA LEU A 114 -6.81 -2.11 -9.44
C LEU A 114 -7.12 -3.56 -9.80
N ALA A 115 -6.21 -4.49 -9.52
CA ALA A 115 -6.44 -5.91 -9.75
C ALA A 115 -7.65 -6.43 -8.97
N ARG A 116 -7.84 -5.95 -7.73
CA ARG A 116 -9.00 -6.29 -6.93
C ARG A 116 -10.29 -5.66 -7.48
N PHE A 117 -10.26 -4.38 -7.82
CA PHE A 117 -11.42 -3.70 -8.40
C PHE A 117 -11.87 -4.39 -9.69
N TYR A 118 -10.92 -4.79 -10.54
CA TYR A 118 -11.23 -5.55 -11.75
C TYR A 118 -11.88 -6.90 -11.42
N SER A 119 -11.30 -7.65 -10.46
CA SER A 119 -11.86 -8.94 -10.02
C SER A 119 -13.27 -8.83 -9.43
N ASP A 120 -13.63 -7.70 -8.81
CA ASP A 120 -14.98 -7.44 -8.31
C ASP A 120 -15.95 -7.05 -9.44
N SER A 121 -15.46 -6.34 -10.46
CA SER A 121 -16.29 -5.90 -11.60
C SER A 121 -16.64 -7.01 -12.61
N HIS A 122 -15.84 -8.10 -12.65
CA HIS A 122 -15.98 -9.20 -13.60
C HIS A 122 -16.51 -10.50 -12.96
N HIS A 123 -17.05 -10.42 -11.74
CA HIS A 123 -17.79 -11.48 -11.05
C HIS A 123 -19.23 -11.06 -10.75
#